data_AF-R1E2S9-F1
#
_entry.id   AF-R1E2S9-F1
#
_cell.length_a   1.000
_cell.length_b   1.000
_cell.length_c   1.000
_cell.angle_alpha   90.00
_cell.angle_beta   90.00
_cell.angle_gamma   90.00
#
_symmetry.space_group_name_H-M   'P 1'
#
loop_
_entity.id
_entity.type
_entity.pdbx_description
1 polymer ?
#
loop_
_entity_poly.entity_id
_entity_poly.type
_entity_poly.pdbx_seq_one_letter_code
_entity_poly.pdbx_strand_id
1 'polypeptide(L)'
;MLPPMILPRATQPAEPEDEPAGPSAPQRAARAPAQGKRKGWVPRSQADFCDGGAYPEIHVAQFPLEMGRKGKAQSQVLALTTDASGRVGHAAGIASVGQRDGKVVHATRDSLAPKNLGDEELARPSEDAAAENTERTRLALEALAGAK
;
A
#
# COMPACT_ATOMS: atom_id res chain seq x y z
N MET A 1 43.98 -37.41 17.46
CA MET A 1 42.62 -37.04 17.87
C MET A 1 42.52 -35.53 17.78
N LEU A 2 41.74 -35.00 16.83
CA LEU A 2 41.55 -33.56 16.66
C LEU A 2 40.47 -33.06 17.65
N PRO A 3 40.72 -31.98 18.41
CA PRO A 3 39.69 -31.40 19.27
C PRO A 3 38.53 -30.83 18.42
N PRO A 4 37.27 -30.92 18.89
CA PRO A 4 36.14 -30.41 18.16
C PRO A 4 36.18 -28.87 18.11
N MET A 5 36.16 -28.31 16.90
CA MET A 5 35.96 -26.87 16.71
C MET A 5 34.54 -26.50 17.11
N ILE A 6 34.37 -25.95 18.30
CA ILE A 6 33.12 -25.34 18.74
C ILE A 6 33.10 -23.93 18.13
N LEU A 7 32.28 -23.74 17.10
CA LEU A 7 32.01 -22.42 16.55
C LEU A 7 31.31 -21.55 17.61
N PRO A 8 31.73 -20.29 17.80
CA PRO A 8 31.03 -19.38 18.70
C PRO A 8 29.59 -19.16 18.21
N ARG A 9 28.64 -19.19 19.15
CA ARG A 9 27.23 -18.93 18.90
C ARG A 9 27.08 -17.59 18.20
N ALA A 10 26.38 -17.57 17.07
CA ALA A 10 26.10 -16.34 16.33
C ALA A 10 25.44 -15.32 17.27
N THR A 11 26.13 -14.21 17.54
CA THR A 11 25.54 -13.02 18.15
C THR A 11 24.64 -12.40 17.09
N GLN A 12 23.35 -12.72 17.15
CA GLN A 12 22.37 -11.96 16.40
C GLN A 12 22.38 -10.53 16.96
N PRO A 13 22.50 -9.49 16.13
CA PRO A 13 22.22 -8.13 16.59
C PRO A 13 20.80 -8.16 17.14
N ALA A 14 20.62 -7.67 18.36
CA ALA A 14 19.31 -7.56 18.98
C ALA A 14 18.40 -6.77 18.03
N GLU A 15 17.45 -7.46 17.42
CA GLU A 15 16.37 -6.79 16.70
C GLU A 15 15.64 -5.93 17.73
N PRO A 16 15.29 -4.67 17.40
CA PRO A 16 14.39 -3.92 18.24
C PRO A 16 13.10 -4.74 18.32
N GLU A 17 12.79 -5.23 19.51
CA GLU A 17 11.53 -5.89 19.82
C GLU A 17 10.42 -4.88 19.49
N ASP A 18 9.84 -4.97 18.28
CA ASP A 18 8.56 -4.37 17.95
C ASP A 18 7.53 -5.19 18.74
N GLU A 19 7.35 -4.80 20.00
CA GLU A 19 6.20 -5.20 20.82
C GLU A 19 4.95 -5.11 19.94
N PRO A 20 4.19 -6.22 19.74
CA PRO A 20 2.96 -6.13 18.99
C PRO A 20 2.09 -5.13 19.73
N ALA A 21 1.83 -3.98 19.10
CA ALA A 21 0.88 -3.00 19.60
C ALA A 21 -0.45 -3.74 19.79
N GLY A 22 -0.70 -4.18 21.03
CA GLY A 22 -1.98 -4.72 21.43
C GLY A 22 -3.06 -3.71 21.07
N PRO A 23 -4.34 -4.14 20.95
CA PRO A 23 -5.41 -3.21 20.62
C PRO A 23 -5.32 -2.03 21.59
N SER A 24 -4.91 -0.86 21.06
CA SER A 24 -4.79 0.37 21.82
C SER A 24 -6.18 0.65 22.35
N ALA A 25 -6.42 0.28 23.61
CA ALA A 25 -7.64 0.62 24.32
C ALA A 25 -7.89 2.11 24.09
N PRO A 26 -9.13 2.55 23.80
CA PRO A 26 -9.39 3.94 23.52
C PRO A 26 -8.95 4.75 24.74
N GLN A 27 -7.80 5.41 24.62
CA GLN A 27 -7.35 6.37 25.60
C GLN A 27 -8.49 7.39 25.65
N ARG A 28 -9.11 7.53 26.83
CA ARG A 28 -10.12 8.57 27.07
C ARG A 28 -9.40 9.92 26.99
N ALA A 29 -9.06 10.34 25.77
CA ALA A 29 -8.59 11.67 25.49
C ALA A 29 -9.67 12.63 25.96
N ALA A 30 -9.26 13.78 26.51
CA ALA A 30 -10.14 14.89 26.74
C ALA A 30 -10.85 15.18 25.40
N ARG A 31 -12.11 14.75 25.30
CA ARG A 31 -12.85 14.75 24.04
C ARG A 31 -12.86 16.19 23.53
N ALA A 32 -12.40 16.39 22.29
CA ALA A 32 -12.39 17.71 21.70
C ALA A 32 -13.79 18.36 21.85
N PRO A 33 -13.91 19.65 22.20
CA PRO A 33 -15.20 20.30 22.37
C PRO A 33 -16.08 20.11 21.14
N ALA A 34 -17.41 20.09 21.30
CA ALA A 34 -18.31 19.95 20.16
C ALA A 34 -18.07 21.07 19.12
N GLN A 35 -18.35 20.78 17.83
CA GLN A 35 -18.25 21.76 16.75
C GLN A 35 -18.99 23.05 17.12
N GLY A 36 -18.37 24.21 16.88
CA GLY A 36 -18.93 25.52 17.23
C GLY A 36 -18.74 25.97 18.68
N LYS A 37 -18.30 25.09 19.60
CA LYS A 37 -17.95 25.43 21.00
C LYS A 37 -16.44 25.50 21.25
N ARG A 38 -15.63 25.56 20.20
CA ARG A 38 -14.16 25.51 20.27
C ARG A 38 -13.48 26.89 20.35
N LYS A 39 -14.23 27.95 20.65
CA LYS A 39 -13.69 29.31 20.78
C LYS A 39 -12.64 29.35 21.90
N GLY A 40 -11.40 29.67 21.56
CA GLY A 40 -10.28 29.74 22.51
C GLY A 40 -9.63 28.39 22.86
N TRP A 41 -10.11 27.28 22.30
CA TRP A 41 -9.48 25.97 22.44
C TRP A 41 -8.58 25.70 21.22
N VAL A 42 -7.37 25.21 21.46
CA VAL A 42 -6.38 24.93 20.40
C VAL A 42 -5.80 23.53 20.63
N PRO A 43 -5.87 22.62 19.64
CA PRO A 43 -5.25 21.30 19.75
C PRO A 43 -3.73 21.44 19.79
N ARG A 44 -3.09 20.83 20.79
CA ARG A 44 -1.63 20.86 20.98
C ARG A 44 -0.99 19.49 20.81
N SER A 45 -1.74 18.43 21.09
CA SER A 45 -1.29 17.04 21.03
C SER A 45 -2.02 16.26 19.94
N GLN A 46 -1.45 15.13 19.52
CA GLN A 46 -2.10 14.25 18.54
C GLN A 46 -3.43 13.68 19.08
N ALA A 47 -3.55 13.51 20.41
CA ALA A 47 -4.75 13.01 21.06
C ALA A 47 -5.93 14.01 20.97
N ASP A 48 -5.65 15.31 20.83
CA ASP A 48 -6.67 16.35 20.72
C ASP A 48 -7.47 16.24 19.41
N PHE A 49 -6.92 15.61 18.38
CA PHE A 49 -7.59 15.39 17.08
C PHE A 49 -8.55 14.19 17.10
N CYS A 50 -8.63 13.46 18.22
CA CYS A 50 -9.40 12.22 18.35
C CYS A 50 -9.03 11.20 17.24
N ASP A 51 -9.84 11.10 16.19
CA ASP A 51 -9.66 10.18 15.05
C ASP A 51 -8.90 10.82 13.86
N GLY A 52 -8.16 11.90 14.10
CA GLY A 52 -7.31 12.52 13.07
C GLY A 52 -7.97 13.60 12.21
N GLY A 53 -9.10 14.17 12.64
CA GLY A 53 -9.74 15.30 11.96
C GLY A 53 -9.16 16.66 12.35
N ALA A 54 -8.82 17.51 11.38
CA ALA A 54 -8.46 18.91 11.62
C ALA A 54 -9.70 19.80 11.82
N TYR A 55 -9.57 20.88 12.59
CA TYR A 55 -10.67 21.80 12.92
C TYR A 55 -10.55 23.10 12.11
N PRO A 56 -11.35 23.28 11.03
CA PRO A 56 -11.24 24.45 10.17
C PRO A 56 -11.60 25.77 10.87
N GLU A 57 -12.37 25.74 11.97
CA GLU A 57 -12.71 26.92 12.77
C GLU A 57 -11.56 27.47 13.62
N ILE A 58 -10.45 26.73 13.75
CA ILE A 58 -9.27 27.15 14.50
C ILE A 58 -8.20 27.58 13.50
N HIS A 59 -7.91 28.89 13.44
CA HIS A 59 -6.94 29.48 12.51
C HIS A 59 -5.49 29.26 12.98
N VAL A 60 -5.12 28.00 13.20
CA VAL A 60 -3.76 27.55 13.55
C VAL A 60 -3.42 26.36 12.66
N ALA A 61 -2.16 26.26 12.24
CA ALA A 61 -1.69 25.11 11.49
C ALA A 61 -1.82 23.83 12.33
N GLN A 62 -2.67 22.92 11.87
CA GLN A 62 -2.98 21.65 12.51
C GLN A 62 -2.43 20.51 11.65
N PHE A 63 -1.82 19.52 12.29
CA PHE A 63 -1.18 18.39 11.60
C PHE A 63 -1.63 17.06 12.22
N PRO A 64 -2.89 16.64 12.05
CA PRO A 64 -3.33 15.32 12.49
C PRO A 64 -2.51 14.22 11.80
N LEU A 65 -2.13 13.19 12.56
CA LEU A 65 -1.27 12.08 12.11
C LEU A 65 0.05 12.56 11.50
N GLU A 66 0.51 13.75 11.91
CA GLU A 66 1.66 14.45 11.36
C GLU A 66 1.60 14.73 9.85
N MET A 67 0.41 14.64 9.25
CA MET A 67 0.20 14.88 7.84
C MET A 67 0.50 16.35 7.50
N GLY A 68 1.20 16.60 6.39
CA GLY A 68 1.49 17.96 5.91
C GLY A 68 2.61 18.72 6.65
N ARG A 69 3.28 18.11 7.65
CA ARG A 69 4.45 18.70 8.29
C ARG A 69 5.64 18.77 7.32
N LYS A 70 6.07 19.98 6.99
CA LYS A 70 7.32 20.21 6.25
C LYS A 70 8.49 20.11 7.24
N GLY A 71 9.28 19.04 7.15
CA GLY A 71 10.41 18.82 8.07
C GLY A 71 10.84 17.36 8.25
N LYS A 72 10.10 16.38 7.73
CA LYS A 72 10.62 15.01 7.61
C LYS A 72 11.75 15.04 6.57
N ALA A 73 12.89 14.45 6.92
CA ALA A 73 14.03 14.33 6.02
C ALA A 73 13.58 13.70 4.70
N GLN A 74 14.11 14.20 3.57
CA GLN A 74 13.85 13.61 2.25
C GLN A 74 14.34 12.16 2.28
N SER A 75 13.41 11.20 2.37
CA SER A 75 13.72 9.78 2.34
C SER A 75 13.42 9.25 0.94
N GLN A 76 14.35 8.47 0.37
CA GLN A 76 14.14 7.78 -0.91
C GLN A 76 13.33 6.48 -0.72
N VAL A 77 12.33 6.50 0.17
CA VAL A 77 11.50 5.33 0.49
C VAL A 77 10.21 5.44 -0.30
N LEU A 78 9.86 4.37 -1.01
CA LEU A 78 8.59 4.28 -1.72
C LEU A 78 7.42 4.35 -0.72
N ALA A 79 6.39 5.13 -1.05
CA ALA A 79 5.20 5.23 -0.21
C ALA A 79 4.50 3.87 -0.08
N LEU A 80 4.10 3.52 1.15
CA LEU A 80 3.27 2.33 1.39
C LEU A 80 1.87 2.57 0.81
N THR A 81 1.51 1.77 -0.19
CA THR A 81 0.18 1.80 -0.81
C THR A 81 -0.76 0.85 -0.07
N THR A 82 -2.04 1.17 -0.03
CA THR A 82 -3.08 0.29 0.55
C THR A 82 -4.14 0.01 -0.53
N ASP A 83 -4.68 -1.20 -0.53
CA ASP A 83 -5.79 -1.56 -1.43
C ASP A 83 -7.15 -1.06 -0.90
N ALA A 84 -8.21 -1.22 -1.69
CA ALA A 84 -9.57 -0.82 -1.30
C ALA A 84 -10.11 -1.58 -0.07
N SER A 85 -9.52 -2.73 0.28
CA SER A 85 -9.88 -3.51 1.46
C SER A 85 -9.09 -3.12 2.71
N GLY A 86 -8.20 -2.13 2.62
CA GLY A 86 -7.35 -1.71 3.74
C GLY A 86 -6.12 -2.59 3.94
N ARG A 87 -5.81 -3.53 3.04
CA ARG A 87 -4.58 -4.33 3.12
C ARG A 87 -3.40 -3.54 2.58
N VAL A 88 -2.29 -3.59 3.31
CA VAL A 88 -1.06 -2.91 2.91
C VAL A 88 -0.42 -3.65 1.74
N GLY A 89 -0.24 -2.94 0.64
CA GLY A 89 0.27 -3.43 -0.64
C GLY A 89 1.78 -3.64 -0.65
N HIS A 90 2.34 -4.33 0.35
CA HIS A 90 3.79 -4.59 0.43
C HIS A 90 4.32 -5.26 -0.84
N ALA A 91 3.72 -6.38 -1.25
CA ALA A 91 4.21 -7.16 -2.38
C ALA A 91 3.85 -6.50 -3.74
N ALA A 92 2.61 -6.02 -3.88
CA ALA A 92 2.12 -5.46 -5.14
C ALA A 92 2.79 -4.13 -5.50
N GLY A 93 2.96 -3.23 -4.51
CA GLY A 93 3.60 -1.93 -4.71
C GLY A 93 5.09 -2.05 -5.05
N ILE A 94 5.78 -3.04 -4.47
CA ILE A 94 7.20 -3.30 -4.77
C ILE A 94 7.35 -3.99 -6.12
N ALA A 95 6.50 -4.99 -6.42
CA ALA A 95 6.61 -5.77 -7.65
C ALA A 95 6.19 -4.98 -8.91
N SER A 96 5.44 -3.89 -8.76
CA SER A 96 5.08 -3.00 -9.85
C SER A 96 6.15 -1.96 -10.18
N VAL A 97 7.13 -1.72 -9.29
CA VAL A 97 8.21 -0.75 -9.54
C VAL A 97 8.99 -1.13 -10.79
N GLY A 98 9.10 -0.18 -11.73
CA GLY A 98 9.82 -0.37 -12.99
C GLY A 98 9.09 -1.20 -14.05
N GLN A 99 7.84 -1.60 -13.80
CA GLN A 99 7.01 -2.27 -14.81
C GLN A 99 6.28 -1.25 -15.68
N ARG A 100 5.95 -1.63 -16.93
CA ARG A 100 5.11 -0.79 -17.79
C ARG A 100 3.71 -0.64 -17.20
N ASP A 101 3.09 0.51 -17.45
CA ASP A 101 1.69 0.72 -17.14
C ASP A 101 0.82 -0.35 -17.85
N GLY A 102 -0.09 -0.96 -17.10
CA GLY A 102 -0.96 -2.04 -17.61
C GLY A 102 -0.36 -3.45 -17.60
N LYS A 103 0.86 -3.66 -17.08
CA LYS A 103 1.36 -5.02 -16.82
C LYS A 103 0.74 -5.60 -15.56
N VAL A 104 0.02 -6.71 -15.71
CA VAL A 104 -0.55 -7.45 -14.59
C VAL A 104 0.56 -8.25 -13.89
N VAL A 105 0.74 -8.03 -12.58
CA VAL A 105 1.72 -8.72 -11.75
C VAL A 105 0.98 -9.40 -10.59
N HIS A 106 1.13 -10.73 -10.50
CA HIS A 106 0.55 -11.53 -9.43
C HIS A 106 1.57 -11.70 -8.30
N ALA A 107 1.44 -10.89 -7.25
CA ALA A 107 2.35 -10.89 -6.11
C ALA A 107 1.69 -11.38 -4.79
N THR A 108 0.39 -11.69 -4.83
CA THR A 108 -0.38 -12.07 -3.65
C THR A 108 -0.49 -13.58 -3.50
N ARG A 109 -0.59 -14.07 -2.26
CA ARG A 109 -0.87 -15.48 -1.97
C ARG A 109 -2.18 -15.96 -2.62
N ASP A 110 -3.18 -15.09 -2.71
CA ASP A 110 -4.47 -15.39 -3.34
C ASP A 110 -4.32 -15.81 -4.80
N SER A 111 -3.23 -15.40 -5.47
CA SER A 111 -2.92 -15.82 -6.84
C SER A 111 -2.29 -17.22 -6.93
N LEU A 112 -1.78 -17.76 -5.81
CA LEU A 112 -1.18 -19.09 -5.75
C LEU A 112 -2.24 -20.18 -5.51
N ALA A 113 -3.37 -19.82 -4.93
CA ALA A 113 -4.47 -20.75 -4.70
C ALA A 113 -5.12 -21.15 -6.03
N PRO A 114 -5.42 -22.45 -6.26
CA PRO A 114 -6.16 -22.87 -7.44
C PRO A 114 -7.55 -22.25 -7.41
N LYS A 115 -7.97 -21.69 -8.55
CA LYS A 115 -9.31 -21.17 -8.75
C LYS A 115 -10.10 -22.19 -9.56
N ASN A 116 -11.28 -22.55 -9.08
CA ASN A 116 -12.24 -23.33 -9.85
C ASN A 116 -13.09 -22.34 -10.64
N LEU A 117 -12.80 -22.20 -11.93
CA LEU A 117 -13.57 -21.38 -12.84
C LEU A 117 -14.63 -22.26 -13.52
N GLY A 118 -15.79 -21.68 -13.80
CA GLY A 118 -16.85 -22.35 -14.56
C GLY A 118 -16.55 -22.38 -16.06
N ASP A 119 -17.24 -23.24 -16.81
CA ASP A 119 -17.05 -23.37 -18.26
C ASP A 119 -17.32 -22.07 -19.03
N GLU A 120 -18.17 -21.19 -18.49
CA GLU A 120 -18.48 -19.87 -19.08
C GLU A 120 -17.31 -18.88 -18.99
N GLU A 121 -16.51 -18.93 -17.92
CA GLU A 121 -15.32 -18.06 -17.77
C GLU A 121 -14.14 -18.56 -18.63
N LEU A 122 -14.08 -19.87 -18.90
CA LEU A 122 -13.12 -20.47 -19.83
C LEU A 122 -13.56 -20.40 -21.29
N ALA A 123 -14.79 -19.95 -21.56
CA ALA A 123 -15.30 -19.86 -22.90
C ALA A 123 -14.40 -18.95 -23.75
N ARG A 124 -14.15 -19.38 -24.99
CA ARG A 124 -13.43 -18.54 -25.94
C ARG A 124 -14.23 -17.25 -26.16
N PRO A 125 -13.55 -16.10 -26.34
CA PRO A 125 -14.22 -14.88 -26.77
C PRO A 125 -15.09 -15.12 -28.02
N SER A 126 -16.13 -14.31 -28.20
CA SER A 126 -17.04 -14.42 -29.36
C SER A 126 -16.27 -14.36 -30.69
N GLU A 127 -16.82 -15.01 -31.72
CA GLU A 127 -16.18 -15.07 -33.04
C GLU A 127 -15.95 -13.67 -33.63
N ASP A 128 -16.89 -12.74 -33.42
CA ASP A 128 -16.77 -11.35 -33.85
C ASP A 128 -15.58 -10.65 -33.17
N ALA A 129 -15.41 -10.80 -31.85
CA ALA A 129 -14.30 -10.20 -31.11
C ALA A 129 -12.94 -10.82 -31.52
N ALA A 130 -12.93 -12.11 -31.86
CA ALA A 130 -11.74 -12.77 -32.38
C ALA A 130 -11.36 -12.25 -33.78
N ALA A 131 -12.35 -12.03 -34.66
CA ALA A 131 -12.14 -11.46 -35.99
C ALA A 131 -11.61 -10.02 -35.91
N GLU A 132 -12.23 -9.18 -35.08
CA GLU A 132 -11.77 -7.79 -34.85
C GLU A 132 -10.32 -7.73 -34.33
N ASN A 133 -9.97 -8.60 -33.38
CA ASN A 133 -8.60 -8.67 -32.86
C ASN A 133 -7.60 -9.14 -33.92
N THR A 134 -8.02 -10.04 -34.80
CA THR A 134 -7.20 -10.55 -35.91
C THR A 134 -6.91 -9.44 -36.92
N GLU A 135 -7.95 -8.70 -37.34
CA GLU A 135 -7.78 -7.56 -38.25
C GLU A 135 -6.92 -6.45 -37.62
N ARG A 136 -7.15 -6.13 -36.34
CA ARG A 136 -6.33 -5.14 -35.61
C ARG A 136 -4.86 -5.55 -35.55
N THR A 137 -4.58 -6.82 -35.27
CA THR A 137 -3.21 -7.34 -35.17
C THR A 137 -2.56 -7.40 -36.55
N ARG A 138 -3.31 -7.80 -37.58
CA ARG A 138 -2.84 -7.83 -38.97
C ARG A 138 -2.36 -6.46 -39.43
N LEU A 139 -3.19 -5.43 -39.27
CA LEU A 139 -2.84 -4.04 -39.65
C LEU A 139 -1.60 -3.54 -38.90
N ALA A 140 -1.46 -3.85 -37.61
CA ALA A 140 -0.31 -3.46 -36.81
C ALA A 140 1.00 -4.14 -37.28
N LEU A 141 0.93 -5.41 -37.69
CA LEU A 141 2.07 -6.15 -38.21
C LEU A 141 2.48 -5.66 -39.60
N GLU A 142 1.52 -5.37 -40.48
CA GLU A 142 1.80 -4.78 -41.80
C GLU A 142 2.48 -3.41 -41.68
N ALA A 143 2.02 -2.56 -40.74
CA ALA A 143 2.67 -1.28 -40.44
C ALA A 143 4.11 -1.44 -39.91
N LEU A 144 4.37 -2.43 -39.06
CA LEU A 144 5.71 -2.71 -38.54
C LEU A 144 6.64 -3.26 -39.65
N ALA A 145 6.13 -4.14 -40.50
CA ALA A 145 6.89 -4.76 -41.58
C ALA A 145 7.25 -3.78 -42.71
N GLY A 146 6.39 -2.80 -42.99
CA GLY A 146 6.67 -1.73 -43.97
C GLY A 146 7.59 -0.62 -43.46
N ALA A 147 7.77 -0.50 -42.14
CA ALA A 147 8.67 0.47 -41.52
C ALA A 147 10.13 -0.01 -41.42
N LYS A 148 10.44 -1.19 -41.97
CA LYS A 148 11.77 -1.80 -42.01
C LYS A 148 12.36 -1.70 -43.41
#